data_AF-A0A7X7D3Y4-F1
#
_entry.id   AF-A0A7X7D3Y4-F1
#
_cell.length_a   1.000
_cell.length_b   1.000
_cell.length_c   1.000
_cell.angle_alpha   90.00
_cell.angle_beta   90.00
_cell.angle_gamma   90.00
#
_symmetry.space_group_name_H-M   'P 1'
#
loop_
_entity.id
_entity.type
_entity.pdbx_description
1 polymer ?
#
loop_
_entity_poly.entity_id
_entity_poly.type
_entity_poly.pdbx_seq_one_letter_code
_entity_poly.pdbx_strand_id
1 'polypeptide(L)' 'LAELTVTANVSRMKVALDGEVVDLKLPLRYRSRPGALRVLVPVTPDATADQGPTDG' A
#
# COMPACT_ATOMS: atom_id res chain seq x y z
N LEU A 1 9.46 -9.81 2.12
CA LEU A 1 8.27 -9.20 2.76
C LEU A 1 8.72 -7.91 3.40
N ALA A 2 8.06 -6.78 3.13
CA ALA A 2 8.46 -5.48 3.68
C ALA A 2 7.97 -5.36 5.13
N GLU A 3 8.90 -5.09 6.04
CA GLU A 3 8.65 -4.84 7.46
C GLU A 3 9.24 -3.49 7.85
N LEU A 4 8.57 -2.79 8.77
CA LEU A 4 8.99 -1.48 9.27
C LEU A 4 8.70 -1.38 10.76
N THR A 5 9.66 -0.86 11.51
CA THR A 5 9.45 -0.47 12.91
C THR A 5 9.68 1.03 13.06
N VAL A 6 8.73 1.72 13.68
CA VAL A 6 8.85 3.15 14.03
C VAL A 6 9.03 3.28 15.54
N THR A 7 10.07 4.01 15.94
CA THR A 7 10.41 4.29 17.34
C THR A 7 10.50 5.81 17.57
N ALA A 8 10.27 6.24 18.82
CA ALA A 8 10.47 7.62 19.26
C ALA A 8 10.63 7.67 20.79
N ASN A 9 11.13 8.80 21.31
CA ASN A 9 11.29 9.03 22.76
C ASN A 9 9.99 9.49 23.43
N VAL A 10 8.86 8.88 23.07
CA VAL A 10 7.54 9.07 23.68
C VAL A 10 6.83 7.72 23.77
N SER A 11 5.85 7.58 24.67
CA SER A 11 5.14 6.31 24.85
C SER A 11 4.01 6.10 23.83
N ARG A 12 3.48 7.19 23.28
CA ARG A 12 2.33 7.22 22.37
C ARG A 12 2.55 8.22 21.25
N MET A 13 1.98 7.94 20.08
CA MET A 13 2.09 8.76 18.88
C MET A 13 0.75 8.81 18.15
N LYS A 14 0.32 10.01 17.77
CA LYS A 14 -0.83 10.21 16.87
C LYS A 14 -0.44 9.79 15.45
N VAL A 15 -1.27 8.96 14.82
CA VAL A 15 -1.04 8.39 13.49
C VAL A 15 -2.31 8.55 12.66
N ALA A 16 -2.17 8.99 11.42
CA ALA A 16 -3.25 8.91 10.44
C ALA A 16 -3.27 7.50 9.82
N LEU A 17 -4.36 6.76 10.01
CA LEU A 17 -4.66 5.49 9.35
C LEU A 17 -5.80 5.72 8.37
N ASP A 18 -5.54 5.59 7.07
CA ASP A 18 -6.55 5.76 6.00
C ASP A 18 -7.38 7.05 6.11
N GLY A 19 -6.76 8.13 6.61
CA GLY A 19 -7.38 9.44 6.79
C GLY A 19 -7.93 9.72 8.20
N GLU A 20 -8.02 8.73 9.09
CA GLU A 20 -8.45 8.91 10.48
C GLU A 20 -7.25 9.01 11.43
N VAL A 21 -7.28 9.96 12.38
CA VAL A 21 -6.20 10.13 13.37
C VAL A 21 -6.50 9.32 14.64
N VAL A 22 -5.62 8.37 14.96
CA VAL A 22 -5.68 7.54 16.16
C VAL A 22 -4.41 7.71 17.01
N ASP A 23 -4.49 7.39 18.31
CA ASP A 23 -3.35 7.44 19.23
C ASP A 23 -2.83 6.03 19.58
N LEU A 24 -1.61 5.70 19.14
CA LEU A 24 -1.04 4.36 19.21
C LEU A 24 0.19 4.29 20.12
N LYS A 25 0.40 3.15 20.78
CA LYS A 25 1.55 2.89 21.64
C LYS A 25 2.77 2.48 20.82
N LEU A 26 3.93 3.05 21.12
CA LEU A 26 5.21 2.70 20.49
C LEU A 26 5.84 1.43 21.12
N PRO A 27 6.70 0.70 20.37
CA PRO A 27 7.03 0.92 18.96
C PRO A 27 5.91 0.44 18.02
N LEU A 28 5.72 1.13 16.90
CA LEU A 28 4.76 0.70 15.87
C LEU A 28 5.44 -0.28 14.94
N ARG A 29 4.82 -1.45 14.74
CA ARG A 29 5.35 -2.53 13.91
C ARG A 29 4.39 -2.78 12.75
N TYR A 30 4.83 -2.41 11.55
CA TYR A 30 4.07 -2.60 10.32
C TYR A 30 4.65 -3.73 9.50
N ARG A 31 3.77 -4.47 8.83
CA ARG A 31 4.15 -5.43 7.80
C ARG A 31 3.16 -5.39 6.66
N SER A 32 3.66 -5.46 5.44
CA SER A 32 2.80 -5.72 4.28
C SER A 32 2.34 -7.18 4.34
N ARG A 33 1.05 -7.43 4.13
CA ARG A 33 0.47 -8.78 4.00
C ARG A 33 0.04 -8.99 2.54
N PRO A 34 0.92 -9.51 1.66
CA PRO A 34 0.57 -9.71 0.26
C PRO A 34 -0.63 -10.63 0.10
N GLY A 35 -1.57 -10.27 -0.79
CA GLY A 35 -2.77 -11.08 -1.03
C GLY A 35 -3.73 -11.19 0.16
N ALA A 36 -3.60 -10.34 1.19
CA ALA A 36 -4.47 -10.39 2.36
C ALA A 36 -5.94 -10.02 2.06
N LEU A 37 -6.17 -9.33 0.96
CA LEU A 37 -7.51 -8.96 0.48
C LEU A 37 -7.59 -9.22 -1.02
N ARG A 38 -8.63 -9.92 -1.46
CA ARG A 38 -8.98 -10.04 -2.88
C ARG A 38 -9.81 -8.83 -3.25
N VAL A 39 -9.44 -8.16 -4.35
CA VAL A 39 -10.11 -6.95 -4.82
C VAL A 39 -10.52 -7.17 -6.27
N LEU A 40 -11.73 -6.71 -6.62
CA LEU A 40 -12.17 -6.66 -8.01
C LEU A 40 -11.49 -5.46 -8.67
N VAL A 41 -10.80 -5.68 -9.78
CA VAL A 41 -10.16 -4.62 -10.57
C VAL A 41 -10.85 -4.53 -11.94
N PRO A 42 -10.92 -3.34 -12.56
CA PRO A 42 -11.37 -3.22 -13.93
C PRO A 42 -10.55 -4.10 -14.87
N VAL A 43 -11.17 -4.65 -15.90
CA VAL A 43 -10.44 -5.32 -16.98
C VAL A 43 -9.68 -4.25 -17.74
N THR A 44 -8.36 -4.23 -17.61
CA THR A 44 -7.52 -3.44 -18.51
C THR A 44 -7.57 -4.13 -19.88
N PRO A 45 -8.01 -3.48 -20.97
CA PRO A 45 -7.76 -4.02 -22.30
C PRO A 45 -6.25 -4.18 -22.43
N ASP A 46 -5.82 -5.36 -22.88
CA ASP A 46 -4.43 -5.79 -22.87
C ASP A 46 -3.49 -4.67 -23.30
N ALA A 47 -2.43 -4.46 -22.53
CA ALA A 47 -1.30 -3.57 -22.86
C ALA A 47 -0.51 -4.04 -24.12
N THR A 48 -1.11 -4.87 -24.97
CA THR A 48 -0.58 -5.43 -26.22
C THR A 48 -1.13 -4.69 -27.45
N ALA A 49 -2.08 -3.77 -27.29
CA ALA A 49 -2.67 -3.00 -28.41
C ALA A 49 -1.91 -1.71 -28.79
N ASP A 50 -0.64 -1.56 -28.38
CA ASP A 50 0.26 -0.51 -28.88
C ASP A 50 1.30 -1.09 -29.85
N GLN A 51 0.82 -1.83 -30.85
CA GLN A 51 1.53 -1.91 -32.13
C GLN A 51 0.64 -1.18 -33.13
N GLY A 52 0.85 0.13 -33.24
CA GLY A 52 0.31 0.94 -34.32
C GLY A 52 0.65 0.31 -35.68
N PRO A 53 -0.11 0.60 -36.74
CA PRO A 53 0.14 0.03 -38.05
C PRO A 53 1.54 0.46 -38.50
N THR A 54 2.43 -0.50 -38.75
CA THR A 54 3.60 -0.29 -39.60
C THR A 54 3.07 -0.08 -41.01
N ASP A 55 2.95 1.18 -41.44
CA ASP A 55 2.68 1.52 -42.83
C ASP A 55 3.80 0.95 -43.71
N GLY A 56 3.38 0.20 -44.73
CA GLY A 56 4.23 -0.30 -45.82
C GLY A 56 4.37 0.70 -46.95
#